data_AF-W2T1S2-F1
#
_entry.id   AF-W2T1S2-F1
#
_cell.length_a   1.000
_cell.length_b   1.000
_cell.length_c   1.000
_cell.angle_alpha   90.00
_cell.angle_beta   90.00
_cell.angle_gamma   90.00
#
_symmetry.space_group_name_H-M   'P 1'
#
loop_
_entity.id
_entity.type
_entity.pdbx_description
1 polymer ?
#
loop_
_entity_poly.entity_id
_entity_poly.type
_entity_poly.pdbx_seq_one_letter_code
_entity_poly.pdbx_strand_id
1 'polypeptide(L)'
;MTGEIVLRDWVLLSKEQIVHTYKMLLEFVAQREDLSHYAQTEFLRSVAMILKRGIFDGKTGDQEEVFELIHNLLVNQHQRLVAETTLSWNFASKIFRRVFSLCQTTNSFRPPASWKDLLENDEFFTLFFQIHAKIRTDEALSLKSLSCIVQLAGLSGEVMASSEFTEHYVKLYIGSLMELFAEGPLPHEVNHFCTIINRLFQYRPIQTIMRIGPDLRRRAKESMMIIIRWRYYMIPGLYS
;
A
#
# COMPACT_ATOMS: atom_id res chain seq x y z
N MET A 1 12.50 -7.66 21.02
CA MET A 1 13.06 -6.65 20.08
C MET A 1 12.40 -5.31 20.37
N THR A 2 13.09 -4.17 20.35
CA THR A 2 12.57 -2.86 20.84
C THR A 2 11.17 -2.52 20.33
N GLY A 3 10.87 -2.79 19.05
CA GLY A 3 9.52 -2.60 18.49
C GLY A 3 8.42 -3.41 19.20
N GLU A 4 8.70 -4.65 19.62
CA GLU A 4 7.73 -5.48 20.35
C GLU A 4 7.45 -4.95 21.76
N ILE A 5 8.46 -4.36 22.42
CA ILE A 5 8.31 -3.74 23.74
C ILE A 5 7.44 -2.48 23.61
N VAL A 6 7.73 -1.64 22.62
CA VAL A 6 6.95 -0.43 22.34
C VAL A 6 5.50 -0.78 22.00
N LEU A 7 5.26 -1.83 21.21
CA LEU A 7 3.90 -2.28 20.91
C LEU A 7 3.19 -2.89 22.14
N ARG A 8 3.90 -3.58 23.03
CA ARG A 8 3.32 -4.11 24.27
C ARG A 8 2.84 -2.98 25.18
N ASP A 9 3.65 -1.94 25.32
CA ASP A 9 3.39 -0.82 26.24
C ASP A 9 2.65 0.34 25.54
N TRP A 10 2.14 0.10 24.33
CA TRP A 10 1.64 1.14 23.41
C TRP A 10 0.59 2.09 24.01
N VAL A 11 -0.33 1.56 24.81
CA VAL A 11 -1.40 2.34 25.46
C VAL A 11 -0.82 3.33 26.48
N LEU A 12 0.31 3.01 27.09
CA LEU A 12 0.98 3.82 28.11
C LEU A 12 1.86 4.93 27.50
N LEU A 13 2.20 4.81 26.22
CA LEU A 13 3.13 5.74 25.56
C LEU A 13 2.40 6.94 24.95
N SER A 14 2.89 8.14 25.21
CA SER A 14 2.38 9.38 24.60
C SER A 14 2.76 9.48 23.11
N LYS A 15 2.10 10.38 22.37
CA LYS A 15 2.44 10.66 20.96
C LYS A 15 3.91 11.10 20.84
N GLU A 16 4.37 11.97 21.73
CA GLU A 16 5.74 12.49 21.75
C GLU A 16 6.75 11.36 21.98
N GLN A 17 6.44 10.42 22.89
CA GLN A 17 7.31 9.27 23.15
C GLN A 17 7.40 8.33 21.94
N ILE A 18 6.28 8.07 21.26
CA ILE A 18 6.26 7.27 20.02
C ILE A 18 7.09 7.94 18.93
N VAL A 19 6.87 9.24 18.71
CA VAL A 19 7.60 10.03 17.71
C VAL A 19 9.10 10.03 17.98
N HIS A 20 9.48 10.32 19.22
CA HIS A 20 10.88 10.31 19.63
C HIS A 20 11.52 8.93 19.43
N THR A 21 10.81 7.86 19.79
CA THR A 21 11.34 6.49 19.71
C THR A 21 11.68 6.08 18.28
N TYR A 22 10.76 6.25 17.31
CA TYR A 22 11.06 5.84 15.94
C TYR A 22 12.12 6.72 15.28
N LYS A 23 12.15 8.03 15.59
CA LYS A 23 13.17 8.96 15.09
C LYS A 23 14.56 8.59 15.60
N MET A 24 14.69 8.31 16.90
CA MET A 24 15.96 7.86 17.48
C MET A 24 16.46 6.56 16.85
N LEU A 25 15.58 5.58 16.58
CA LEU A 25 15.98 4.34 15.91
C LEU A 25 16.44 4.58 14.48
N LEU A 26 15.78 5.49 13.75
CA LEU A 26 16.19 5.88 12.39
C LEU A 26 17.54 6.61 12.38
N GLU A 27 17.73 7.56 13.29
CA GLU A 27 18.99 8.29 13.47
C GLU A 27 20.13 7.34 13.85
N PHE A 28 19.87 6.40 14.76
CA PHE A 28 20.85 5.40 15.17
C PHE A 28 21.34 4.55 14.01
N VAL A 29 20.44 4.09 13.13
CA VAL A 29 20.83 3.33 11.94
C VAL A 29 21.54 4.22 10.92
N ALA A 30 21.11 5.47 10.76
CA ALA A 30 21.72 6.41 9.80
C ALA A 30 23.15 6.82 10.19
N GLN A 31 23.46 6.92 11.49
CA GLN A 31 24.77 7.35 11.99
C GLN A 31 25.80 6.21 12.07
N ARG A 32 25.38 4.95 11.91
CA ARG A 32 26.22 3.78 12.19
C ARG A 32 26.42 2.93 10.94
N GLU A 33 27.44 3.29 10.15
CA GLU A 33 27.87 2.55 8.96
C GLU A 33 28.47 1.17 9.29
N ASP A 34 28.91 0.95 10.53
CA ASP A 34 29.51 -0.28 11.04
C ASP A 34 28.48 -1.36 11.43
N LEU A 35 27.18 -1.06 11.41
CA LEU A 35 26.14 -2.01 11.78
C LEU A 35 26.06 -3.16 10.79
N SER A 36 25.97 -4.39 11.31
CA SER A 36 25.67 -5.56 10.47
C SER A 36 24.31 -5.41 9.76
N HIS A 37 24.19 -5.96 8.56
CA HIS A 37 22.95 -5.96 7.78
C HIS A 37 21.75 -6.54 8.58
N TYR A 38 21.98 -7.57 9.39
CA TYR A 38 20.95 -8.13 10.28
C TYR A 38 20.47 -7.13 11.32
N ALA A 39 21.40 -6.46 12.02
CA ALA A 39 21.06 -5.46 13.03
C ALA A 39 20.29 -4.28 12.42
N GLN A 40 20.77 -3.76 11.28
CA GLN A 40 20.06 -2.72 10.52
C GLN A 40 18.63 -3.17 10.20
N THR A 41 18.47 -4.38 9.65
CA THR A 41 17.15 -4.94 9.31
C THR A 41 16.21 -4.99 10.52
N GLU A 42 16.68 -5.42 11.70
CA GLU A 42 15.84 -5.54 12.89
C GLU A 42 15.46 -4.19 13.52
N PHE A 43 16.35 -3.18 13.46
CA PHE A 43 16.02 -1.80 13.85
C PHE A 43 14.98 -1.21 12.91
N LEU A 44 15.20 -1.31 11.60
CA LEU A 44 14.30 -0.79 10.58
C LEU A 44 12.95 -1.51 10.60
N ARG A 45 12.92 -2.81 10.93
CA ARG A 45 11.70 -3.57 11.20
C ARG A 45 10.95 -3.04 12.43
N SER A 46 11.66 -2.73 13.51
CA SER A 46 11.07 -2.14 14.72
C SER A 46 10.44 -0.77 14.42
N VAL A 47 11.14 0.07 13.64
CA VAL A 47 10.60 1.35 13.14
C VAL A 47 9.33 1.11 12.33
N ALA A 48 9.36 0.20 11.35
CA ALA A 48 8.18 -0.09 10.54
C ALA A 48 6.98 -0.58 11.37
N MET A 49 7.20 -1.35 12.44
CA MET A 49 6.15 -1.79 13.35
C MET A 49 5.53 -0.60 14.13
N ILE A 50 6.38 0.28 14.67
CA ILE A 50 5.97 1.47 15.41
C ILE A 50 5.24 2.45 14.50
N LEU A 51 5.79 2.72 13.30
CA LEU A 51 5.19 3.61 12.32
C LEU A 51 3.84 3.11 11.86
N LYS A 52 3.72 1.83 11.49
CA LYS A 52 2.41 1.25 11.14
C LYS A 52 1.40 1.52 12.23
N ARG A 53 1.65 1.01 13.45
CA ARG A 53 0.71 1.17 14.58
C ARG A 53 0.44 2.64 14.91
N GLY A 54 1.45 3.49 14.80
CA GLY A 54 1.34 4.91 15.03
C GLY A 54 0.44 5.63 14.04
N ILE A 55 0.49 5.23 12.76
CA ILE A 55 -0.42 5.78 11.75
C ILE A 55 -1.86 5.30 12.05
N PHE A 56 -2.06 4.04 12.45
CA PHE A 56 -3.38 3.53 12.85
C PHE A 56 -3.98 4.29 14.05
N ASP A 57 -3.15 4.60 15.04
CA ASP A 57 -3.61 5.16 16.32
C ASP A 57 -3.41 6.68 16.42
N GLY A 58 -3.05 7.37 15.33
CA GLY A 58 -2.83 8.82 15.31
C GLY A 58 -1.62 9.31 16.14
N LYS A 59 -0.65 8.43 16.42
CA LYS A 59 0.53 8.72 17.26
C LYS A 59 1.82 9.02 16.47
N THR A 60 1.80 9.08 15.13
CA THR A 60 3.01 9.30 14.31
C THR A 60 3.20 10.70 13.75
N GLY A 61 2.24 11.58 13.96
CA GLY A 61 2.21 12.92 13.36
C GLY A 61 0.87 13.18 12.70
N ASP A 62 0.67 14.37 12.16
CA ASP A 62 -0.42 14.60 11.20
C ASP A 62 -0.10 13.97 9.84
N GLN A 63 -0.99 14.13 8.87
CA GLN A 63 -0.85 13.51 7.56
C GLN A 63 0.40 13.96 6.81
N GLU A 64 0.71 15.24 6.85
CA GLU A 64 1.82 15.82 6.09
C GLU A 64 3.16 15.38 6.70
N GLU A 65 3.22 15.29 8.03
CA GLU A 65 4.35 14.70 8.74
C GLU A 65 4.54 13.21 8.41
N VAL A 66 3.45 12.42 8.37
CA VAL A 66 3.51 11.00 8.00
C VAL A 66 3.91 10.83 6.54
N PHE A 67 3.39 11.69 5.65
CA PHE A 67 3.74 11.70 4.24
C PHE A 67 5.24 11.97 4.06
N GLU A 68 5.73 13.06 4.62
CA GLU A 68 7.14 13.46 4.52
C GLU A 68 8.06 12.44 5.17
N LEU A 69 7.63 11.83 6.28
CA LEU A 69 8.37 10.73 6.89
C LEU A 69 8.49 9.54 5.93
N ILE A 70 7.38 9.05 5.37
CA ILE A 70 7.41 7.90 4.46
C ILE A 70 8.22 8.23 3.20
N HIS A 71 8.07 9.44 2.66
CA HIS A 71 8.85 9.92 1.52
C HIS A 71 10.35 9.97 1.83
N ASN A 72 10.76 10.53 2.96
CA ASN A 72 12.17 10.59 3.36
C ASN A 72 12.77 9.19 3.57
N LEU A 73 11.98 8.25 4.10
CA LEU A 73 12.38 6.85 4.21
C LEU A 73 12.54 6.17 2.84
N LEU A 74 11.73 6.57 1.85
CA LEU A 74 11.78 6.04 0.49
C LEU A 74 12.99 6.55 -0.30
N VAL A 75 13.33 7.83 -0.13
CA VAL A 75 14.43 8.49 -0.85
C VAL A 75 15.80 8.12 -0.29
N ASN A 76 15.92 7.91 1.03
CA ASN A 76 17.20 7.54 1.64
C ASN A 76 17.55 6.07 1.40
N GLN A 77 18.64 5.80 0.68
CA GLN A 77 19.11 4.44 0.35
C GLN A 77 19.27 3.54 1.58
N HIS A 78 19.77 4.09 2.71
CA HIS A 78 19.93 3.37 3.97
C HIS A 78 18.61 3.09 4.71
N GLN A 79 17.58 3.88 4.45
CA GLN A 79 16.26 3.79 5.09
C GLN A 79 15.20 3.16 4.18
N ARG A 80 15.55 2.89 2.92
CA ARG A 80 14.69 2.29 1.90
C ARG A 80 14.09 0.97 2.36
N LEU A 81 14.84 0.17 3.13
CA LEU A 81 14.33 -1.08 3.74
C LEU A 81 13.20 -0.83 4.75
N VAL A 82 13.21 0.30 5.48
CA VAL A 82 12.09 0.70 6.37
C VAL A 82 10.88 1.00 5.52
N ALA A 83 11.04 1.80 4.47
CA ALA A 83 9.92 2.14 3.61
C ALA A 83 9.36 0.89 2.92
N GLU A 84 10.22 -0.01 2.42
CA GLU A 84 9.81 -1.30 1.88
C GLU A 84 9.08 -2.16 2.92
N THR A 85 9.52 -2.17 4.18
CA THR A 85 8.86 -2.95 5.24
C THR A 85 7.54 -2.30 5.68
N THR A 86 7.50 -0.97 5.77
CA THR A 86 6.32 -0.14 6.11
C THR A 86 5.25 -0.24 5.02
N LEU A 87 5.66 -0.17 3.75
CA LEU A 87 4.81 -0.39 2.58
C LEU A 87 4.59 -1.87 2.27
N SER A 88 5.31 -2.82 2.88
CA SER A 88 4.92 -4.22 2.81
C SER A 88 3.78 -4.48 3.81
N TRP A 89 2.55 -4.38 3.33
CA TRP A 89 1.35 -4.73 4.08
C TRP A 89 1.22 -6.27 4.13
N ASN A 90 2.18 -6.91 4.80
CA ASN A 90 2.28 -8.35 4.96
C ASN A 90 1.42 -8.79 6.17
N PHE A 91 0.11 -8.88 5.97
CA PHE A 91 -0.85 -9.30 7.01
C PHE A 91 -0.83 -10.80 7.35
N ALA A 92 -0.01 -11.60 6.67
CA ALA A 92 0.17 -13.00 7.03
C ALA A 92 1.23 -13.13 8.14
N SER A 93 0.83 -13.66 9.30
CA SER A 93 1.73 -14.01 10.40
C SER A 93 2.88 -14.92 9.93
N LYS A 94 4.01 -14.91 10.64
CA LYS A 94 5.23 -15.67 10.26
C LYS A 94 4.96 -17.19 10.08
N ILE A 95 3.93 -17.72 10.73
CA ILE A 95 3.53 -19.15 10.70
C ILE A 95 2.93 -19.54 9.34
N PHE A 96 2.19 -18.64 8.68
CA PHE A 96 1.50 -18.93 7.43
C PHE A 96 2.38 -18.84 6.17
N ARG A 97 3.62 -18.34 6.29
CA ARG A 97 4.56 -18.20 5.17
C ARG A 97 5.09 -19.53 4.62
N ARG A 98 5.18 -20.59 5.44
CA ARG A 98 5.73 -21.89 4.98
C ARG A 98 4.78 -22.70 4.09
N VAL A 99 3.47 -22.44 4.15
CA VAL A 99 2.47 -23.20 3.38
C VAL A 99 2.09 -22.52 2.06
N PHE A 100 2.18 -21.19 1.98
CA PHE A 100 1.62 -20.40 0.87
C PHE A 100 2.66 -19.81 -0.11
N SER A 101 3.90 -20.32 -0.10
CA SER A 101 4.93 -19.95 -1.09
C SER A 101 4.56 -20.29 -2.55
N LEU A 102 3.51 -21.09 -2.77
CA LEU A 102 3.04 -21.49 -4.11
C LEU A 102 1.73 -20.83 -4.57
N CYS A 103 1.04 -20.06 -3.71
CA CYS A 103 -0.26 -19.46 -4.03
C CYS A 103 -0.22 -17.93 -3.93
N GLN A 104 0.41 -17.28 -4.92
CA GLN A 104 0.38 -15.82 -5.08
C GLN A 104 -0.96 -15.29 -5.63
N THR A 105 -1.96 -16.15 -5.84
CA THR A 105 -3.17 -15.83 -6.63
C THR A 105 -4.46 -15.63 -5.82
N THR A 106 -4.50 -15.95 -4.53
CA THR A 106 -5.73 -15.84 -3.74
C THR A 106 -5.45 -15.45 -2.30
N ASN A 107 -5.64 -14.19 -1.92
CA ASN A 107 -5.93 -13.82 -0.54
C ASN A 107 -6.57 -12.43 -0.54
N SER A 108 -7.90 -12.42 -0.41
CA SER A 108 -8.67 -11.21 -0.13
C SER A 108 -8.11 -10.51 1.11
N PHE A 109 -7.94 -9.20 1.06
CA PHE A 109 -7.50 -8.43 2.23
C PHE A 109 -8.66 -8.30 3.21
N ARG A 110 -8.55 -8.92 4.39
CA ARG A 110 -9.61 -8.99 5.41
C ARG A 110 -9.10 -8.49 6.77
N PRO A 111 -9.03 -7.17 6.97
CA PRO A 111 -8.62 -6.60 8.26
C PRO A 111 -9.68 -6.84 9.33
N PRO A 112 -9.30 -6.79 10.63
CA PRO A 112 -10.25 -6.90 11.73
C PRO A 112 -11.19 -5.69 11.80
N ALA A 113 -12.35 -5.84 12.45
CA ALA A 113 -13.38 -4.79 12.54
C ALA A 113 -12.86 -3.44 13.10
N SER A 114 -11.84 -3.47 13.97
CA SER A 114 -11.21 -2.26 14.52
C SER A 114 -10.53 -1.37 13.48
N TRP A 115 -10.40 -1.82 12.22
CA TRP A 115 -9.83 -1.03 11.13
C TRP A 115 -10.87 -0.21 10.39
N LYS A 116 -12.15 -0.41 10.70
CA LYS A 116 -13.25 0.27 10.00
C LYS A 116 -13.12 1.79 10.09
N ASP A 117 -12.98 2.34 11.31
CA ASP A 117 -12.88 3.78 11.53
C ASP A 117 -11.70 4.41 10.77
N LEU A 118 -10.61 3.66 10.63
CA LEU A 118 -9.44 4.11 9.89
C LEU A 118 -9.66 4.05 8.37
N LEU A 119 -10.31 3.01 7.86
CA LEU A 119 -10.62 2.88 6.44
C LEU A 119 -11.77 3.81 6.00
N GLU A 120 -12.59 4.28 6.94
CA GLU A 120 -13.57 5.35 6.78
C GLU A 120 -12.91 6.74 6.72
N ASN A 121 -11.67 6.87 7.16
CA ASN A 121 -10.91 8.11 7.00
C ASN A 121 -10.38 8.20 5.56
N ASP A 122 -11.06 9.01 4.74
CA ASP A 122 -10.72 9.25 3.32
C ASP A 122 -9.28 9.72 3.13
N GLU A 123 -8.83 10.54 4.05
CA GLU A 123 -7.51 11.15 4.12
C GLU A 123 -6.41 10.07 4.28
N PHE A 124 -6.59 9.14 5.21
CA PHE A 124 -5.72 8.00 5.39
C PHE A 124 -5.78 7.03 4.19
N PHE A 125 -6.96 6.80 3.63
CA PHE A 125 -7.12 5.93 2.48
C PHE A 125 -6.42 6.48 1.23
N THR A 126 -6.56 7.77 0.96
CA THR A 126 -5.98 8.42 -0.23
C THR A 126 -4.47 8.59 -0.15
N LEU A 127 -3.90 8.57 1.06
CA LEU A 127 -2.45 8.62 1.30
C LEU A 127 -1.67 7.59 0.46
N PHE A 128 -2.19 6.37 0.28
CA PHE A 128 -1.51 5.33 -0.50
C PHE A 128 -1.38 5.68 -1.99
N PHE A 129 -2.39 6.35 -2.55
CA PHE A 129 -2.36 6.82 -3.93
C PHE A 129 -1.42 8.01 -4.07
N GLN A 130 -1.43 8.93 -3.11
CA GLN A 130 -0.52 10.08 -3.07
C GLN A 130 0.95 9.68 -2.97
N ILE A 131 1.27 8.72 -2.08
CA ILE A 131 2.62 8.18 -1.94
C ILE A 131 3.06 7.57 -3.27
N HIS A 132 2.24 6.70 -3.85
CA HIS A 132 2.57 6.05 -5.12
C HIS A 132 2.78 7.06 -6.25
N ALA A 133 1.95 8.11 -6.33
CA ALA A 133 2.12 9.18 -7.31
C ALA A 133 3.50 9.85 -7.22
N LYS A 134 4.02 10.10 -6.02
CA LYS A 134 5.35 10.71 -5.84
C LYS A 134 6.52 9.78 -6.19
N ILE A 135 6.38 8.47 -5.97
CA ILE A 135 7.45 7.48 -6.23
C ILE A 135 7.27 6.69 -7.54
N ARG A 136 6.32 7.12 -8.36
CA ARG A 136 5.84 6.39 -9.55
C ARG A 136 6.96 6.02 -10.53
N THR A 137 7.96 6.89 -10.66
CA THR A 137 9.10 6.77 -11.57
C THR A 137 10.22 5.87 -11.07
N ASP A 138 10.30 5.60 -9.75
CA ASP A 138 11.22 4.61 -9.20
C ASP A 138 10.56 3.23 -9.28
N GLU A 139 10.97 2.42 -10.26
CA GLU A 139 10.37 1.11 -10.53
C GLU A 139 10.32 0.22 -9.27
N ALA A 140 11.41 0.16 -8.51
CA ALA A 140 11.48 -0.72 -7.35
C ALA A 140 10.55 -0.26 -6.21
N LEU A 141 10.41 1.05 -5.97
CA LEU A 141 9.47 1.57 -4.97
C LEU A 141 8.02 1.54 -5.45
N SER A 142 7.80 1.85 -6.73
CA SER A 142 6.50 1.84 -7.39
C SER A 142 5.83 0.46 -7.26
N LEU A 143 6.57 -0.63 -7.50
CA LEU A 143 6.06 -2.00 -7.34
C LEU A 143 5.59 -2.31 -5.90
N LYS A 144 6.26 -1.75 -4.88
CA LYS A 144 5.88 -1.96 -3.47
C LYS A 144 4.62 -1.19 -3.11
N SER A 145 4.55 0.10 -3.47
CA SER A 145 3.36 0.92 -3.22
C SER A 145 2.15 0.40 -3.99
N LEU A 146 2.32 -0.07 -5.23
CA LEU A 146 1.26 -0.72 -6.01
C LEU A 146 0.75 -2.01 -5.37
N SER A 147 1.61 -2.76 -4.69
CA SER A 147 1.19 -3.95 -3.95
C SER A 147 0.17 -3.59 -2.86
N CYS A 148 0.33 -2.44 -2.16
CA CYS A 148 -0.67 -1.95 -1.21
C CYS A 148 -2.00 -1.62 -1.90
N ILE A 149 -1.92 -0.88 -3.01
CA ILE A 149 -3.11 -0.46 -3.76
C ILE A 149 -3.88 -1.69 -4.28
N VAL A 150 -3.18 -2.71 -4.77
CA VAL A 150 -3.74 -4.03 -5.15
C VAL A 150 -4.42 -4.74 -3.96
N GLN A 151 -3.86 -4.66 -2.76
CA GLN A 151 -4.48 -5.23 -1.57
C GLN A 151 -5.77 -4.50 -1.19
N LEU A 152 -5.77 -3.16 -1.24
CA LEU A 152 -6.95 -2.34 -0.99
C LEU A 152 -8.08 -2.63 -2.00
N ALA A 153 -7.76 -2.89 -3.27
CA ALA A 153 -8.78 -3.35 -4.25
C ALA A 153 -9.47 -4.65 -3.83
N GLY A 154 -8.75 -5.51 -3.11
CA GLY A 154 -9.23 -6.79 -2.58
C GLY A 154 -9.80 -6.72 -1.17
N LEU A 155 -10.06 -5.51 -0.62
CA LEU A 155 -10.62 -5.34 0.72
C LEU A 155 -11.99 -6.04 0.81
N SER A 156 -12.19 -6.85 1.85
CA SER A 156 -13.42 -7.62 2.09
C SER A 156 -13.54 -7.98 3.58
N GLY A 157 -14.63 -8.64 3.97
CA GLY A 157 -14.88 -9.06 5.35
C GLY A 157 -15.78 -8.09 6.12
N GLU A 158 -15.76 -8.16 7.44
CA GLU A 158 -16.68 -7.44 8.34
C GLU A 158 -16.61 -5.92 8.18
N VAL A 159 -15.43 -5.38 7.86
CA VAL A 159 -15.26 -3.94 7.59
C VAL A 159 -16.13 -3.46 6.42
N MET A 160 -16.44 -4.33 5.45
CA MET A 160 -17.29 -4.03 4.28
C MET A 160 -18.77 -4.41 4.50
N ALA A 161 -19.21 -4.69 5.75
CA ALA A 161 -20.58 -5.12 6.01
C ALA A 161 -21.61 -4.00 5.78
N SER A 162 -21.23 -2.73 5.98
CA SER A 162 -22.10 -1.59 5.69
C SER A 162 -22.16 -1.32 4.18
N SER A 163 -23.37 -1.28 3.62
CA SER A 163 -23.58 -0.95 2.20
C SER A 163 -23.20 0.50 1.89
N GLU A 164 -23.45 1.41 2.82
CA GLU A 164 -23.10 2.84 2.71
C GLU A 164 -21.57 3.01 2.67
N PHE A 165 -20.87 2.41 3.63
CA PHE A 165 -19.41 2.41 3.65
C PHE A 165 -18.83 1.76 2.39
N THR A 166 -19.38 0.62 1.97
CA THR A 166 -18.92 -0.07 0.77
C THR A 166 -19.08 0.80 -0.48
N GLU A 167 -20.21 1.49 -0.63
CA GLU A 167 -20.43 2.39 -1.75
C GLU A 167 -19.46 3.57 -1.74
N HIS A 168 -19.27 4.21 -0.58
CA HIS A 168 -18.33 5.30 -0.40
C HIS A 168 -16.89 4.89 -0.70
N TYR A 169 -16.43 3.79 -0.09
CA TYR A 169 -15.10 3.23 -0.30
C TYR A 169 -14.81 2.94 -1.78
N VAL A 170 -15.78 2.34 -2.48
CA VAL A 170 -15.60 2.00 -3.90
C VAL A 170 -15.55 3.26 -4.78
N LYS A 171 -16.38 4.27 -4.48
CA LYS A 171 -16.31 5.58 -5.15
C LYS A 171 -14.96 6.24 -4.96
N LEU A 172 -14.48 6.30 -3.72
CA LEU A 172 -13.20 6.90 -3.38
C LEU A 172 -12.04 6.15 -4.06
N TYR A 173 -12.01 4.82 -3.95
CA TYR A 173 -10.99 3.98 -4.59
C TYR A 173 -10.92 4.22 -6.10
N ILE A 174 -12.07 4.15 -6.78
CA ILE A 174 -12.12 4.33 -8.23
C ILE A 174 -11.73 5.77 -8.61
N GLY A 175 -12.18 6.77 -7.86
CA GLY A 175 -11.80 8.16 -8.06
C GLY A 175 -10.29 8.36 -7.99
N SER A 176 -9.65 7.93 -6.90
CA SER A 176 -8.21 8.03 -6.71
C SER A 176 -7.41 7.23 -7.75
N LEU A 177 -7.90 6.05 -8.14
CA LEU A 177 -7.26 5.25 -9.21
C LEU A 177 -7.30 5.99 -10.55
N MET A 178 -8.42 6.62 -10.87
CA MET A 178 -8.64 7.32 -12.13
C MET A 178 -7.84 8.62 -12.23
N GLU A 179 -7.65 9.30 -11.10
CA GLU A 179 -6.76 10.45 -10.99
C GLU A 179 -5.30 10.03 -11.14
N LEU A 180 -4.87 9.01 -10.40
CA LEU A 180 -3.50 8.50 -10.43
C LEU A 180 -3.05 8.03 -11.83
N PHE A 181 -3.94 7.35 -12.55
CA PHE A 181 -3.69 6.83 -13.88
C PHE A 181 -4.37 7.66 -14.99
N ALA A 182 -4.53 8.97 -14.77
CA ALA A 182 -5.14 9.86 -15.77
C ALA A 182 -4.41 9.84 -17.12
N GLU A 183 -3.08 9.70 -17.10
CA GLU A 183 -2.23 9.56 -18.29
C GLU A 183 -1.98 8.10 -18.71
N GLY A 184 -2.62 7.14 -18.03
CA GLY A 184 -2.40 5.71 -18.19
C GLY A 184 -1.21 5.16 -17.38
N PRO A 185 -1.11 3.82 -17.20
CA PRO A 185 -0.04 3.18 -16.43
C PRO A 185 1.31 3.20 -17.17
N LEU A 186 2.41 3.32 -16.42
CA LEU A 186 3.77 3.14 -16.94
C LEU A 186 4.04 1.65 -17.23
N PRO A 187 5.04 1.30 -18.06
CA PRO A 187 5.29 -0.09 -18.44
C PRO A 187 5.43 -1.07 -17.27
N HIS A 188 6.11 -0.68 -16.18
CA HIS A 188 6.28 -1.52 -14.98
C HIS A 188 5.02 -1.64 -14.13
N GLU A 189 4.01 -0.78 -14.34
CA GLU A 189 2.79 -0.72 -13.54
C GLU A 189 1.64 -1.54 -14.13
N VAL A 190 1.72 -1.86 -15.43
CA VAL A 190 0.64 -2.49 -16.21
C VAL A 190 0.10 -3.76 -15.52
N ASN A 191 0.97 -4.63 -15.02
CA ASN A 191 0.56 -5.87 -14.36
C ASN A 191 -0.22 -5.61 -13.07
N HIS A 192 0.22 -4.66 -12.25
CA HIS A 192 -0.47 -4.29 -11.02
C HIS A 192 -1.80 -3.59 -11.32
N PHE A 193 -1.82 -2.69 -12.31
CA PHE A 193 -3.03 -2.04 -12.77
C PHE A 193 -4.10 -3.06 -13.21
N CYS A 194 -3.73 -4.02 -14.06
CA CYS A 194 -4.62 -5.12 -14.46
C CYS A 194 -5.13 -5.92 -13.25
N THR A 195 -4.24 -6.18 -12.28
CA THR A 195 -4.59 -6.91 -11.05
C THR A 195 -5.59 -6.13 -10.19
N ILE A 196 -5.43 -4.80 -10.07
CA ILE A 196 -6.38 -3.91 -9.38
C ILE A 196 -7.76 -4.02 -10.03
N ILE A 197 -7.84 -3.86 -11.35
CA ILE A 197 -9.10 -3.94 -12.09
C ILE A 197 -9.76 -5.30 -11.88
N ASN A 198 -9.01 -6.39 -12.04
CA ASN A 198 -9.52 -7.75 -11.83
C ASN A 198 -10.09 -7.93 -10.40
N ARG A 199 -9.38 -7.44 -9.38
CA ARG A 199 -9.85 -7.52 -7.99
C ARG A 199 -11.10 -6.68 -7.74
N LEU A 200 -11.19 -5.48 -8.29
CA LEU A 200 -12.40 -4.66 -8.17
C LEU A 200 -13.61 -5.43 -8.70
N PHE A 201 -13.52 -6.04 -9.89
CA PHE A 201 -14.60 -6.86 -10.44
C PHE A 201 -14.86 -8.16 -9.65
N GLN A 202 -13.82 -8.76 -9.06
CA GLN A 202 -13.96 -9.98 -8.25
C GLN A 202 -14.68 -9.71 -6.91
N TYR A 203 -14.39 -8.58 -6.26
CA TYR A 203 -14.82 -8.32 -4.89
C TYR A 203 -15.95 -7.29 -4.78
N ARG A 204 -16.37 -6.64 -5.87
CA ARG A 204 -17.44 -5.63 -5.84
C ARG A 204 -18.59 -6.04 -6.77
N PRO A 205 -19.85 -5.77 -6.40
CA PRO A 205 -20.97 -5.95 -7.29
C PRO A 205 -20.78 -5.14 -8.58
N ILE A 206 -20.99 -5.78 -9.74
CA ILE A 206 -20.81 -5.13 -11.05
C ILE A 206 -21.66 -3.86 -11.17
N GLN A 207 -22.83 -3.85 -10.54
CA GLN A 207 -23.76 -2.71 -10.52
C GLN A 207 -23.14 -1.48 -9.83
N THR A 208 -22.38 -1.67 -8.73
CA THR A 208 -21.69 -0.59 -8.02
C THR A 208 -20.59 0.01 -8.89
N ILE A 209 -19.80 -0.84 -9.56
CA ILE A 209 -18.76 -0.40 -10.51
C ILE A 209 -19.40 0.33 -11.70
N MET A 210 -20.50 -0.20 -12.24
CA MET A 210 -21.18 0.36 -13.41
C MET A 210 -21.92 1.68 -13.12
N ARG A 211 -22.34 1.92 -11.87
CA ARG A 211 -22.95 3.19 -11.40
C ARG A 211 -21.93 4.33 -11.32
N ILE A 212 -20.66 4.03 -11.04
CA ILE A 212 -19.55 5.01 -10.98
C ILE A 212 -19.10 5.45 -12.39
N GLY A 213 -19.59 4.78 -13.43
CA GLY A 213 -19.98 5.47 -14.65
C GLY A 213 -19.21 5.14 -15.94
N PRO A 214 -19.60 5.80 -17.05
CA PRO A 214 -19.01 5.67 -18.38
C PRO A 214 -17.51 5.99 -18.44
N ASP A 215 -16.99 6.81 -17.52
CA ASP A 215 -15.60 7.25 -17.50
C ASP A 215 -14.62 6.13 -17.15
N LEU A 216 -14.96 5.30 -16.16
CA LEU A 216 -14.18 4.09 -15.86
C LEU A 216 -14.18 3.14 -17.07
N ARG A 217 -15.32 2.99 -17.77
CA ARG A 217 -15.42 2.17 -18.99
C ARG A 217 -14.60 2.73 -20.15
N ARG A 218 -14.58 4.05 -20.34
CA ARG A 218 -13.79 4.73 -21.38
C ARG A 218 -12.29 4.56 -21.14
N ARG A 219 -11.83 4.85 -19.92
CA ARG A 219 -10.40 4.76 -19.58
C ARG A 219 -9.91 3.33 -19.39
N ALA A 220 -10.73 2.42 -18.86
CA ALA A 220 -10.39 1.00 -18.85
C ALA A 220 -10.29 0.45 -20.28
N LYS A 221 -11.12 0.92 -21.23
CA LYS A 221 -10.96 0.61 -22.66
C LYS A 221 -9.69 1.22 -23.24
N GLU A 222 -9.36 2.48 -22.94
CA GLU A 222 -8.12 3.12 -23.39
C GLU A 222 -6.88 2.39 -22.84
N SER A 223 -6.86 2.07 -21.55
CA SER A 223 -5.80 1.27 -20.92
C SER A 223 -5.73 -0.15 -21.46
N MET A 224 -6.87 -0.83 -21.72
CA MET A 224 -6.90 -2.12 -22.42
C MET A 224 -6.40 -2.02 -23.86
N MET A 225 -6.70 -0.93 -24.57
CA MET A 225 -6.21 -0.68 -25.92
C MET A 225 -4.70 -0.38 -25.92
N ILE A 226 -4.18 0.28 -24.89
CA ILE A 226 -2.73 0.43 -24.65
C ILE A 226 -2.10 -0.94 -24.38
N ILE A 227 -2.73 -1.80 -23.57
CA ILE A 227 -2.27 -3.18 -23.33
C ILE A 227 -2.31 -4.03 -24.60
N ILE A 228 -3.36 -3.92 -25.42
CA ILE A 228 -3.48 -4.62 -26.71
C ILE A 228 -2.44 -4.10 -27.71
N ARG A 229 -2.21 -2.77 -27.78
CA ARG A 229 -1.12 -2.17 -28.57
C ARG A 229 0.24 -2.68 -28.10
N TRP A 230 0.52 -2.65 -26.80
CA TRP A 230 1.77 -3.15 -26.22
C TRP A 230 2.00 -4.63 -26.51
N ARG A 231 0.94 -5.45 -26.44
CA ARG A 231 0.98 -6.87 -26.80
C ARG A 231 1.22 -7.10 -28.30
N TYR A 232 0.74 -6.20 -29.15
CA TYR A 232 1.02 -6.18 -30.59
C TYR A 232 2.44 -5.71 -30.92
N TYR A 233 3.00 -4.77 -30.17
CA TYR A 233 4.36 -4.23 -30.40
C TYR A 233 5.49 -5.07 -29.79
N MET A 234 5.22 -5.89 -28.76
CA MET A 234 6.23 -6.77 -28.15
C MET A 234 6.27 -8.22 -28.70
N ILE A 235 5.37 -8.60 -29.61
CA ILE A 235 5.43 -9.90 -30.30
C ILE A 235 5.57 -9.67 -31.81
N PRO A 236 6.79 -9.37 -32.31
CA PRO A 236 7.03 -9.45 -33.74
C PRO A 236 7.06 -10.95 -34.13
N GLY A 237 6.00 -11.45 -34.77
CA GLY A 237 6.06 -12.76 -35.44
C GLY A 237 4.86 -13.71 -35.31
N LEU A 238 3.63 -13.25 -35.06
CA LEU A 238 2.45 -14.15 -35.07
C LEU A 238 1.36 -13.81 -36.10
N TYR A 239 1.69 -12.98 -37.09
CA TYR A 239 0.93 -12.89 -38.34
C TYR A 239 1.91 -12.75 -39.50
N SER A 240 2.46 -13.89 -39.88
CA SER A 240 2.92 -14.21 -41.24
C SER A 240 2.15 -15.44 -41.69
#